data_AF-A0A9X8N8P8-F1
#
_entry.id   AF-A0A9X8N8P8-F1
#
_cell.length_a   1.000
_cell.length_b   1.000
_cell.length_c   1.000
_cell.angle_alpha   90.00
_cell.angle_beta   90.00
_cell.angle_gamma   90.00
#
_symmetry.space_group_name_H-M   'P 1'
#
loop_
_entity.id
_entity.type
_entity.pdbx_description
1 polymer ?
#
loop_
_entity_poly.entity_id
_entity_poly.type
_entity_poly.pdbx_seq_one_letter_code
_entity_poly.pdbx_strand_id
1 'polypeptide(L)' 'WLSDLPADTPLTTLVRLAKLRWRIEHDYREMKQALGLAHFEGRTWNGWHHHVTLVSVAHAFCTLQRLTRAPKGTAPA' A
#
# COMPACT_ATOMS: atom_id res chain seq x y z
N TRP A 1 6.86 -19.32 -8.50
CA TRP A 1 6.66 -18.69 -7.18
C TRP A 1 7.60 -19.39 -6.23
N LEU A 2 8.45 -18.65 -5.52
CA LEU A 2 9.36 -19.20 -4.51
C LEU A 2 8.95 -18.60 -3.17
N SER A 3 8.79 -19.44 -2.14
CA SER A 3 8.36 -19.01 -0.81
C SER A 3 8.92 -19.97 0.24
N ASP A 4 9.17 -19.43 1.43
CA ASP A 4 9.55 -20.11 2.67
C ASP A 4 8.35 -20.52 3.54
N LEU A 5 7.11 -20.38 3.01
CA LEU A 5 5.90 -20.80 3.71
C LEU A 5 5.83 -22.33 3.87
N PRO A 6 5.23 -22.83 4.97
CA PRO A 6 5.02 -24.27 5.17
C PRO A 6 4.31 -24.95 4.00
N ALA A 7 4.67 -26.21 3.74
CA ALA A 7 4.13 -26.98 2.61
C ALA A 7 2.61 -27.22 2.70
N ASP A 8 2.04 -27.17 3.91
CA ASP A 8 0.62 -27.30 4.20
C ASP A 8 -0.15 -25.96 4.14
N THR A 9 0.51 -24.87 3.72
CA THR A 9 -0.14 -23.56 3.58
C THR A 9 -1.32 -23.65 2.59
N PRO A 10 -2.54 -23.27 3.00
CA PRO A 10 -3.71 -23.36 2.13
C PRO A 10 -3.56 -22.54 0.84
N LEU A 11 -3.98 -23.12 -0.29
CA LEU A 11 -3.93 -22.45 -1.60
C LEU A 11 -4.66 -21.09 -1.58
N THR A 12 -5.76 -20.98 -0.83
CA THR A 12 -6.51 -19.73 -0.68
C THR A 12 -5.65 -18.61 -0.06
N THR A 13 -4.80 -18.95 0.91
CA THR A 13 -3.84 -18.02 1.51
C THR A 13 -2.78 -17.60 0.51
N LEU A 14 -2.22 -18.55 -0.25
CA LEU A 14 -1.22 -18.25 -1.28
C LEU A 14 -1.78 -17.31 -2.36
N VAL A 15 -3.00 -17.57 -2.84
CA VAL A 15 -3.68 -16.73 -3.83
C VAL A 15 -3.95 -15.33 -3.25
N ARG A 16 -4.39 -15.24 -1.97
CA ARG A 16 -4.60 -13.96 -1.31
C ARG A 16 -3.32 -13.14 -1.25
N LEU A 17 -2.21 -13.75 -0.81
CA LEU A 17 -0.90 -13.09 -0.72
C LEU A 17 -0.40 -12.66 -2.10
N ALA A 18 -0.51 -13.52 -3.11
CA ALA A 18 -0.13 -13.19 -4.48
C ALA A 18 -0.93 -11.98 -5.03
N LYS A 19 -2.22 -11.88 -4.68
CA LYS A 19 -3.07 -10.76 -5.08
C LYS A 19 -2.72 -9.44 -4.37
N LEU A 20 -2.12 -9.46 -3.18
CA LEU A 20 -1.69 -8.22 -2.50
C LEU A 20 -0.69 -7.40 -3.32
N ARG A 21 0.04 -8.03 -4.25
CA ARG A 21 0.92 -7.32 -5.19
C ARG A 21 0.19 -6.21 -5.97
N TRP A 22 -1.06 -6.44 -6.36
CA TRP A 22 -1.86 -5.44 -7.07
C TRP A 22 -2.26 -4.24 -6.19
N ARG A 23 -2.40 -4.47 -4.88
CA ARG A 23 -2.68 -3.40 -3.92
C ARG A 23 -1.52 -2.41 -3.88
N ILE A 24 -0.28 -2.91 -3.90
CA ILE A 24 0.92 -2.07 -3.96
C ILE A 24 0.87 -1.15 -5.19
N GLU A 25 0.57 -1.67 -6.37
CA GLU A 25 0.48 -0.83 -7.58
C GLU A 25 -0.58 0.25 -7.48
N HIS A 26 -1.72 -0.06 -6.88
CA HIS A 26 -2.77 0.92 -6.63
C HIS A 26 -2.31 2.02 -5.67
N ASP A 27 -1.69 1.64 -4.55
CA ASP A 27 -1.17 2.57 -3.54
C ASP A 27 -0.08 3.46 -4.15
N TYR A 28 0.83 2.90 -4.97
CA TYR A 28 1.84 3.67 -5.69
C TYR A 28 1.25 4.66 -6.70
N ARG A 29 0.13 4.31 -7.37
CA ARG A 29 -0.55 5.26 -8.26
C ARG A 29 -1.11 6.44 -7.47
N GLU A 30 -1.77 6.19 -6.34
CA GLU A 30 -2.26 7.27 -5.46
C GLU A 30 -1.10 8.13 -4.96
N MET A 31 -0.03 7.51 -4.44
CA MET A 31 1.13 8.22 -3.93
C MET A 31 1.80 9.10 -5.00
N LYS A 32 1.95 8.61 -6.23
CA LYS A 32 2.56 9.38 -7.33
C LYS A 32 1.67 10.52 -7.81
N GLN A 33 0.42 10.20 -8.13
CA GLN A 33 -0.45 11.14 -8.85
C GLN A 33 -1.15 12.12 -7.92
N ALA A 34 -1.61 11.67 -6.76
CA ALA A 34 -2.38 12.51 -5.84
C ALA A 34 -1.53 13.09 -4.71
N LEU A 35 -0.55 12.35 -4.20
CA LEU A 35 0.24 12.76 -3.03
C LEU A 35 1.64 13.30 -3.38
N GLY A 36 2.01 13.29 -4.66
CA GLY A 36 3.21 13.95 -5.16
C GLY A 36 4.51 13.20 -4.96
N LEU A 37 4.50 11.87 -4.85
CA LEU A 37 5.72 11.06 -4.82
C LEU A 37 6.64 11.35 -6.03
N ALA A 38 6.06 11.68 -7.18
CA ALA A 38 6.80 11.97 -8.41
C ALA A 38 7.20 13.45 -8.57
N HIS A 39 6.90 14.32 -7.59
CA HIS A 39 7.07 15.79 -7.69
C HIS A 39 8.25 16.32 -6.84
N PHE A 40 9.20 15.46 -6.47
CA PHE A 40 10.39 15.93 -5.76
C PHE A 40 11.38 16.61 -6.72
N GLU A 41 11.70 17.88 -6.45
CA GLU A 41 12.62 18.68 -7.29
C GLU A 41 13.96 19.02 -6.59
N GLY A 42 14.15 18.54 -5.35
CA GLY A 42 15.38 18.76 -4.58
C GLY A 42 16.56 17.91 -5.07
N ARG A 43 17.75 18.19 -4.55
CA ARG A 43 19.01 17.49 -4.93
C ARG A 43 19.76 16.86 -3.76
N THR A 44 19.20 16.88 -2.56
CA THR A 44 19.83 16.30 -1.37
C THR A 44 19.17 14.98 -1.02
N TRP A 45 19.99 14.01 -0.60
CA TRP A 45 19.50 12.72 -0.10
C TRP A 45 18.52 12.90 1.06
N ASN A 46 18.86 13.79 2.00
CA ASN A 46 18.00 14.07 3.15
C ASN A 46 16.66 14.71 2.73
N GLY A 47 16.68 15.63 1.76
CA GLY A 47 15.47 16.22 1.22
C GLY A 47 14.56 15.19 0.56
N TRP A 48 15.14 14.26 -0.22
CA TRP A 48 14.40 13.17 -0.83
C TRP A 48 13.77 12.25 0.23
N HIS A 49 14.53 11.89 1.27
CA HIS A 49 14.04 11.09 2.38
C HIS A 49 12.87 11.74 3.11
N HIS A 50 12.99 13.02 3.45
CA HIS A 50 11.92 13.77 4.07
C HIS A 50 10.66 13.78 3.19
N HIS A 51 10.83 14.04 1.88
CA HIS A 51 9.72 14.04 0.92
C HIS A 51 9.00 12.70 0.86
N VAL A 52 9.73 11.60 0.61
CA VAL A 52 9.14 10.25 0.53
C VAL A 52 8.47 9.85 1.86
N THR A 53 9.06 10.23 2.99
CA THR A 53 8.48 9.99 4.32
C THR A 53 7.14 10.73 4.48
N LEU A 54 7.09 12.02 4.15
CA LEU A 54 5.86 12.82 4.23
C LEU A 54 4.76 12.29 3.32
N VAL A 55 5.09 11.90 2.08
CA VAL A 55 4.14 11.27 1.16
C VAL A 55 3.62 9.94 1.72
N SER A 56 4.48 9.14 2.34
CA SER A 56 4.09 7.87 2.97
C SER A 56 3.15 8.08 4.17
N VAL A 57 3.42 9.10 5.00
CA VAL A 57 2.55 9.49 6.12
C VAL A 57 1.19 9.98 5.61
N ALA A 58 1.16 10.80 4.56
CA ALA A 58 -0.09 11.26 3.95
C ALA A 58 -0.93 10.09 3.41
N HIS A 59 -0.29 9.13 2.73
CA HIS A 59 -0.96 7.93 2.25
C HIS A 59 -1.52 7.07 3.40
N ALA A 60 -0.75 6.91 4.48
CA ALA A 60 -1.20 6.19 5.68
C ALA A 60 -2.43 6.87 6.30
N PHE A 61 -2.41 8.21 6.43
CA PHE A 61 -3.54 8.97 6.95
C PHE A 61 -4.80 8.77 6.09
N CYS A 62 -4.70 8.92 4.76
CA CYS A 62 -5.83 8.72 3.85
C CYS A 62 -6.38 7.29 3.92
N THR A 63 -5.48 6.29 4.00
CA THR A 63 -5.86 4.89 4.13
C THR A 63 -6.58 4.62 5.44
N LEU A 64 -6.09 5.14 6.57
CA LEU A 64 -6.76 5.02 7.86
C LEU A 64 -8.14 5.68 7.85
N GLN A 65 -8.27 6.87 7.26
CA GLN A 65 -9.56 7.55 7.09
C GLN A 65 -10.55 6.70 6.30
N ARG A 66 -10.12 6.06 5.20
CA ARG A 66 -10.97 5.15 4.42
C ARG A 66 -11.41 3.94 5.24
N LEU A 67 -10.50 3.33 6.00
CA LEU A 67 -10.82 2.17 6.83
C LEU A 67 -11.79 2.51 7.96
N THR A 68 -11.71 3.70 8.55
CA THR A 68 -12.65 4.17 9.57
C THR A 68 -14.03 4.49 8.98
N ARG A 69 -14.08 5.02 7.74
CA ARG A 69 -15.33 5.44 7.08
C ARG A 69 -16.06 4.32 6.36
N ALA A 70 -15.39 3.21 6.05
CA ALA A 70 -16.04 2.04 5.49
C ALA A 70 -16.67 1.24 6.65
N PRO A 71 -18.00 1.29 6.88
CA PRO A 71 -18.61 0.33 7.77
C PRO A 71 -18.33 -1.04 7.16
N LYS A 72 -17.86 -2.00 7.97
CA LYS A 72 -17.87 -3.41 7.58
C LYS A 72 -19.34 -3.78 7.34
N GLY A 73 -19.80 -3.66 6.10
CA GLY A 73 -20.98 -4.36 5.66
C GLY A 73 -20.66 -5.84 5.80
N THR A 74 -21.25 -6.49 6.79
CA THR A 74 -21.29 -7.95 6.87
C THR A 74 -21.88 -8.43 5.54
N ALA A 75 -21.04 -8.98 4.67
CA ALA A 75 -21.53 -9.68 3.49
C ALA A 75 -22.35 -10.88 4.00
N PRO A 76 -23.61 -11.08 3.56
CA PRO A 76 -24.38 -12.24 3.96
C PRO A 76 -23.69 -13.51 3.44
N ALA A 77 -23.72 -14.54 4.29
CA ALA A 77 -23.18 -15.87 4.05
C ALA A 77 -23.94 -16.60 2.93
#